data_AF-A0A1G0R573-F1
#
_entry.id   AF-A0A1G0R573-F1
#
_cell.length_a   1.000
_cell.length_b   1.000
_cell.length_c   1.000
_cell.angle_alpha   90.00
_cell.angle_beta   90.00
_cell.angle_gamma   90.00
#
_symmetry.space_group_name_H-M   'P 1'
#
loop_
_entity.id
_entity.type
_entity.pdbx_description
1 polymer ?
#
loop_
_entity_poly.entity_id
_entity_poly.type
_entity_poly.pdbx_seq_one_letter_code
_entity_poly.pdbx_strand_id
1 'polypeptide(L)'
;KNEGKLICNLRCNDDFISELSLVAEIDDSIVGHILFFPLRIISENSIHKCLSLAPMAVTPDYQNKGIGSKLVRAGLDKAKSLGFNSCVVLGHPKYYPRFGFKHASKWGIKAPVEVPDEAFMAAELISDSLSKVSGVVEFPKEYYDAM
;
A
#
# COMPACT_ATOMS: atom_id res chain seq x y z
N LYS A 1 16.34 -0.26 8.12
CA LYS A 1 15.10 -0.98 7.73
C LYS A 1 15.50 -2.21 6.91
N ASN A 2 15.11 -3.42 7.31
CA ASN A 2 15.35 -4.65 6.53
C ASN A 2 14.05 -5.03 5.80
N GLU A 3 13.88 -4.54 4.58
CA GLU A 3 12.67 -4.78 3.77
C GLU A 3 12.43 -6.26 3.50
N GLY A 4 13.50 -7.05 3.35
CA GLY A 4 13.38 -8.50 3.19
C GLY A 4 12.73 -9.17 4.40
N LYS A 5 13.11 -8.77 5.63
CA LYS A 5 12.50 -9.27 6.87
C LYS A 5 11.01 -8.90 6.95
N LEU A 6 10.65 -7.68 6.56
CA LEU A 6 9.25 -7.25 6.52
C LEU A 6 8.41 -8.13 5.58
N ILE A 7 8.90 -8.36 4.35
CA ILE A 7 8.19 -9.18 3.36
C ILE A 7 8.02 -10.62 3.86
N CYS A 8 9.07 -11.22 4.43
CA CYS A 8 8.99 -12.57 5.00
C CYS A 8 7.96 -12.65 6.12
N ASN A 9 7.97 -11.69 7.06
CA ASN A 9 7.01 -11.67 8.15
C ASN A 9 5.57 -11.52 7.65
N LEU A 10 5.33 -10.60 6.71
CA LEU A 10 3.99 -10.38 6.13
C LEU A 10 3.50 -11.60 5.34
N ARG A 11 4.38 -12.35 4.67
CA ARG A 11 4.03 -13.59 3.95
C ARG A 11 3.64 -14.74 4.87
N CYS A 12 4.09 -14.72 6.12
CA CYS A 12 3.75 -15.73 7.12
C CYS A 12 2.48 -15.39 7.91
N ASN A 13 1.85 -14.23 7.66
CA ASN A 13 0.60 -13.84 8.31
C ASN A 13 -0.60 -14.55 7.63
N ASP A 14 -1.57 -14.99 8.42
CA ASP A 14 -2.80 -15.64 7.93
C ASP A 14 -3.62 -14.72 7.00
N ASP A 15 -3.52 -13.40 7.17
CA ASP A 15 -4.17 -12.39 6.33
C ASP A 15 -3.38 -12.09 5.05
N PHE A 16 -2.29 -12.82 4.76
CA PHE A 16 -1.51 -12.64 3.54
C PHE A 16 -2.31 -13.02 2.28
N ILE A 17 -2.35 -12.10 1.31
CA ILE A 17 -3.05 -12.30 0.04
C ILE A 17 -2.00 -12.44 -1.05
N SER A 18 -1.76 -13.67 -1.49
CA SER A 18 -0.70 -14.00 -2.45
C SER A 18 -0.82 -13.22 -3.76
N GLU A 19 -2.06 -13.00 -4.21
CA GLU A 19 -2.42 -12.29 -5.43
C GLU A 19 -2.10 -10.79 -5.38
N LEU A 20 -1.83 -10.26 -4.18
CA LEU A 20 -1.41 -8.88 -3.94
C LEU A 20 0.10 -8.75 -3.74
N SER A 21 0.87 -9.83 -3.96
CA SER A 21 2.33 -9.82 -4.06
C SER A 21 2.72 -10.01 -5.52
N LEU A 22 2.97 -8.91 -6.23
CA LEU A 22 3.26 -8.92 -7.66
C LEU A 22 4.74 -8.73 -7.92
N VAL A 23 5.23 -9.36 -8.98
CA VAL A 23 6.59 -9.18 -9.50
C VAL A 23 6.54 -8.69 -10.94
N ALA A 24 7.54 -7.89 -11.32
CA ALA A 24 7.82 -7.58 -12.71
C ALA A 24 8.98 -8.46 -13.18
N GLU A 25 8.78 -9.12 -14.33
CA GLU A 25 9.73 -10.05 -14.91
C GLU A 25 10.11 -9.58 -16.32
N ILE A 26 11.40 -9.60 -16.63
CA ILE A 26 11.97 -9.30 -17.94
C ILE A 26 13.07 -10.33 -18.18
N ASP A 27 13.03 -11.02 -19.32
CA ASP A 27 14.00 -12.06 -19.69
C ASP A 27 14.25 -13.06 -18.54
N ASP A 28 13.15 -13.63 -18.03
CA ASP A 28 13.11 -14.59 -16.91
C ASP A 28 13.71 -14.08 -15.57
N SER A 29 13.96 -12.77 -15.47
CA SER A 29 14.57 -12.14 -14.29
C SER A 29 13.56 -11.24 -13.57
N ILE A 30 13.43 -11.42 -12.26
CA ILE A 30 12.62 -10.52 -11.42
C ILE A 30 13.35 -9.17 -11.27
N VAL A 31 12.77 -8.13 -11.87
CA VAL A 31 13.34 -6.77 -11.89
C VAL A 31 12.58 -5.79 -10.99
N GLY A 32 11.44 -6.21 -10.44
CA GLY A 32 10.69 -5.39 -9.51
C GLY A 32 9.64 -6.18 -8.74
N HIS A 33 9.20 -5.60 -7.64
CA HIS A 33 8.23 -6.19 -6.73
C HIS A 33 7.34 -5.11 -6.13
N ILE A 34 6.09 -5.45 -5.86
CA ILE A 34 5.15 -4.65 -5.08
C ILE A 34 4.33 -5.59 -4.20
N LEU A 35 4.09 -5.17 -2.96
CA LEU A 35 3.21 -5.86 -2.02
C LEU A 35 2.10 -4.93 -1.54
N PHE A 36 0.89 -5.49 -1.49
CA PHE A 36 -0.21 -4.92 -0.73
C PHE A 36 -0.60 -5.91 0.37
N PHE A 37 -0.86 -5.40 1.56
CA PHE A 37 -1.31 -6.20 2.69
C PHE A 37 -2.49 -5.51 3.38
N PRO A 38 -3.43 -6.28 3.95
CA PRO A 38 -4.59 -5.72 4.62
C PRO A 38 -4.22 -5.00 5.92
N LEU A 39 -5.01 -3.97 6.21
CA LEU A 39 -4.99 -3.23 7.47
C LEU A 39 -6.38 -2.73 7.82
N ARG A 40 -6.49 -2.12 8.99
CA ARG A 40 -7.74 -1.54 9.49
C ARG A 40 -7.57 -0.04 9.68
N ILE A 41 -8.61 0.72 9.34
CA ILE A 41 -8.77 2.11 9.76
C ILE A 41 -9.79 2.09 10.90
N ILE A 42 -9.37 2.53 12.08
CA ILE A 42 -10.14 2.43 13.32
C ILE A 42 -10.53 3.83 13.79
N SER A 43 -11.82 4.04 14.01
CA SER A 43 -12.38 5.21 14.72
C SER A 43 -13.06 4.75 16.00
N GLU A 44 -13.59 5.68 16.81
CA GLU A 44 -14.33 5.35 18.03
C GLU A 44 -15.55 4.44 17.76
N ASN A 45 -16.19 4.57 16.60
CA ASN A 45 -17.47 3.92 16.30
C ASN A 45 -17.43 3.03 15.05
N SER A 46 -16.29 2.89 14.37
CA SER A 46 -16.21 2.12 13.12
C SER A 46 -14.84 1.51 12.88
N ILE A 47 -14.84 0.38 12.17
CA ILE A 47 -13.64 -0.30 11.66
C ILE A 47 -13.84 -0.50 10.17
N HIS A 48 -12.90 0.00 9.36
CA HIS A 48 -12.93 -0.13 7.90
C HIS A 48 -11.73 -0.93 7.41
N LYS A 49 -11.96 -1.91 6.52
CA LYS A 49 -10.90 -2.64 5.84
C LYS A 49 -10.24 -1.73 4.79
N CYS A 50 -8.91 -1.76 4.73
CA CYS A 50 -8.12 -1.05 3.74
C CYS A 50 -6.84 -1.86 3.44
N LEU A 51 -6.10 -1.50 2.40
CA LEU A 51 -4.77 -2.05 2.11
C LEU A 51 -3.69 -1.02 2.42
N SER A 52 -2.50 -1.47 2.78
CA SER A 52 -1.27 -0.68 2.62
C SER A 52 -0.46 -1.21 1.45
N LEU A 53 0.07 -0.29 0.66
CA LEU A 53 1.09 -0.57 -0.36
C LEU A 53 2.47 -0.41 0.28
N ALA A 54 3.16 -1.53 0.55
CA ALA A 54 4.59 -1.56 0.88
C ALA A 54 5.11 -3.01 1.00
N PRO A 55 6.40 -3.26 0.69
CA PRO A 55 7.30 -2.36 -0.04
C PRO A 55 7.01 -2.36 -1.55
N MET A 56 7.63 -1.42 -2.27
CA MET A 56 7.71 -1.43 -3.73
C MET A 56 9.12 -1.08 -4.17
N ALA A 57 9.70 -1.91 -5.02
CA ALA A 57 11.07 -1.75 -5.48
C ALA A 57 11.21 -2.15 -6.95
N VAL A 58 12.14 -1.48 -7.64
CA VAL A 58 12.60 -1.84 -8.98
C VAL A 58 14.13 -1.79 -8.96
N THR A 59 14.77 -2.80 -9.52
CA THR A 59 16.23 -2.89 -9.59
C THR A 59 16.82 -1.67 -10.32
N PRO A 60 17.99 -1.14 -9.90
CA PRO A 60 18.52 0.13 -10.42
C PRO A 60 18.56 0.23 -11.94
N ASP A 61 19.02 -0.82 -12.63
CA ASP A 61 19.13 -0.88 -14.10
C ASP A 61 17.79 -0.79 -14.85
N TYR A 62 16.68 -0.98 -14.11
CA TYR A 62 15.32 -1.02 -14.62
C TYR A 62 14.46 0.15 -14.11
N GLN A 63 15.03 1.06 -13.31
CA GLN A 63 14.36 2.27 -12.85
C GLN A 63 14.10 3.26 -14.00
N ASN A 64 13.15 4.17 -13.82
CA ASN A 64 12.75 5.18 -14.81
C ASN A 64 12.23 4.64 -16.16
N LYS A 65 12.07 3.32 -16.31
CA LYS A 65 11.48 2.66 -17.50
C LYS A 65 9.96 2.40 -17.38
N GLY A 66 9.30 3.00 -16.38
CA GLY A 66 7.86 2.87 -16.14
C GLY A 66 7.41 1.59 -15.42
N ILE A 67 8.32 0.68 -15.06
CA ILE A 67 8.01 -0.60 -14.41
C ILE A 67 7.27 -0.41 -13.09
N GLY A 68 7.77 0.45 -12.19
CA GLY A 68 7.10 0.73 -10.92
C GLY A 68 5.69 1.27 -11.10
N SER A 69 5.46 2.10 -12.13
CA SER A 69 4.12 2.61 -12.44
C SER A 69 3.18 1.51 -12.93
N LYS A 70 3.68 0.55 -13.73
CA LYS A 70 2.88 -0.62 -14.14
C LYS A 70 2.55 -1.52 -12.95
N LEU A 71 3.50 -1.76 -12.05
CA LEU A 71 3.29 -2.53 -10.82
C LEU A 71 2.21 -1.91 -9.93
N VAL A 72 2.26 -0.60 -9.69
CA VAL A 72 1.23 0.08 -8.89
C VAL A 72 -0.15 -0.05 -9.52
N ARG A 73 -0.28 0.21 -10.82
CA ARG A 73 -1.58 0.10 -11.52
C ARG A 73 -2.13 -1.32 -11.47
N ALA A 74 -1.32 -2.30 -11.85
CA ALA A 74 -1.72 -3.71 -11.81
C ALA A 74 -2.13 -4.16 -10.40
N GLY A 75 -1.40 -3.72 -9.38
CA GLY A 75 -1.72 -4.01 -7.99
C GLY A 75 -3.04 -3.39 -7.50
N LEU A 76 -3.28 -2.12 -7.82
CA LEU A 76 -4.54 -1.45 -7.46
C LEU A 76 -5.74 -2.06 -8.21
N ASP A 77 -5.57 -2.40 -9.49
CA ASP A 77 -6.61 -3.08 -10.28
C ASP A 77 -6.91 -4.47 -9.71
N LYS A 78 -5.87 -5.22 -9.31
CA LYS A 78 -6.04 -6.52 -8.66
C LYS A 78 -6.74 -6.38 -7.31
N ALA A 79 -6.33 -5.42 -6.47
CA ALA A 79 -6.98 -5.12 -5.20
C ALA A 79 -8.47 -4.81 -5.37
N LYS A 80 -8.82 -3.98 -6.36
CA LYS A 80 -10.22 -3.69 -6.70
C LYS A 80 -10.99 -4.95 -7.09
N SER A 81 -10.40 -5.83 -7.92
CA SER A 81 -11.04 -7.09 -8.33
C SER A 81 -11.27 -8.06 -7.16
N LEU A 82 -10.47 -7.96 -6.10
CA LEU A 82 -10.60 -8.76 -4.87
C LEU A 82 -11.57 -8.12 -3.85
N GLY A 83 -12.23 -7.01 -4.21
CA GLY A 83 -13.25 -6.35 -3.37
C GLY A 83 -12.69 -5.36 -2.36
N PHE A 84 -11.42 -4.94 -2.47
CA PHE A 84 -10.91 -3.85 -1.65
C PHE A 84 -11.36 -2.50 -2.19
N ASN A 85 -11.71 -1.62 -1.26
CA ASN A 85 -12.31 -0.32 -1.59
C ASN A 85 -11.32 0.84 -1.50
N SER A 86 -10.22 0.68 -0.77
CA SER A 86 -9.24 1.75 -0.54
C SER A 86 -7.84 1.18 -0.28
N CYS A 87 -6.84 2.02 -0.50
CA CYS A 87 -5.43 1.72 -0.22
C CYS A 87 -4.75 2.96 0.38
N VAL A 88 -3.89 2.79 1.37
CA VAL A 88 -2.99 3.82 1.90
C VAL A 88 -1.54 3.52 1.52
N VAL A 89 -0.71 4.55 1.59
CA VAL A 89 0.74 4.45 1.38
C VAL A 89 1.46 5.53 2.17
N LEU A 90 2.60 5.16 2.76
CA LEU A 90 3.59 6.13 3.24
C LEU A 90 4.71 6.19 2.21
N GLY A 91 4.78 7.28 1.45
CA GLY A 91 5.65 7.34 0.27
C GLY A 91 5.91 8.73 -0.27
N HIS A 92 6.58 8.80 -1.43
CA HIS A 92 7.04 10.08 -1.98
C HIS A 92 5.85 10.92 -2.48
N PRO A 93 5.68 12.19 -2.03
CA PRO A 93 4.51 13.03 -2.28
C PRO A 93 4.28 13.31 -3.77
N LYS A 94 5.34 13.32 -4.58
CA LYS A 94 5.24 13.50 -6.04
C LYS A 94 5.05 12.21 -6.83
N TYR A 95 5.22 11.05 -6.21
CA TYR A 95 5.18 9.76 -6.92
C TYR A 95 3.77 9.20 -7.00
N TYR A 96 3.10 9.04 -5.85
CA TYR A 96 1.83 8.33 -5.77
C TYR A 96 0.59 9.09 -6.30
N PRO A 97 0.53 10.45 -6.32
CA PRO A 97 -0.64 11.15 -6.86
C PRO A 97 -0.98 10.82 -8.31
N ARG A 98 0.01 10.38 -9.11
CA ARG A 98 -0.22 9.94 -10.51
C ARG A 98 -1.12 8.69 -10.63
N PHE A 99 -1.39 8.00 -9.52
CA PHE A 99 -2.26 6.80 -9.44
C PHE A 99 -3.57 7.07 -8.70
N GLY A 100 -3.89 8.34 -8.38
CA GLY A 100 -5.14 8.70 -7.69
C GLY A 100 -5.01 8.83 -6.16
N PHE A 101 -3.82 8.63 -5.60
CA PHE A 101 -3.55 8.91 -4.20
C PHE A 101 -3.63 10.41 -3.90
N LYS A 102 -4.20 10.74 -2.74
CA LYS A 102 -4.29 12.11 -2.19
C LYS A 102 -3.87 12.05 -0.72
N HIS A 103 -3.57 13.19 -0.09
CA HIS A 103 -3.22 13.20 1.34
C HIS A 103 -4.35 12.54 2.14
N ALA A 104 -3.99 11.60 3.02
CA ALA A 104 -4.96 10.81 3.77
C ALA A 104 -5.79 11.68 4.74
N SER A 105 -5.21 12.80 5.20
CA SER A 105 -5.86 13.82 6.02
C SER A 105 -7.11 14.42 5.39
N LYS A 106 -7.25 14.38 4.05
CA LYS A 106 -8.48 14.77 3.35
C LYS A 106 -9.73 14.04 3.87
N TRP A 107 -9.56 12.78 4.29
CA TRP A 107 -10.64 11.95 4.85
C TRP A 107 -10.55 11.81 6.37
N GLY A 108 -9.64 12.55 7.03
CA GLY A 108 -9.38 12.38 8.46
C GLY A 108 -8.73 11.02 8.80
N ILE A 109 -8.06 10.39 7.84
CA ILE A 109 -7.29 9.15 8.04
C ILE A 109 -5.87 9.52 8.46
N LYS A 110 -5.38 8.94 9.56
CA LYS A 110 -4.09 9.25 10.16
C LYS A 110 -3.21 8.01 10.24
N ALA A 111 -1.90 8.20 10.13
CA ALA A 111 -0.92 7.18 10.47
C ALA A 111 -0.89 6.99 12.01
N PRO A 112 -0.49 5.81 12.52
CA PRO A 112 -0.39 5.57 13.96
C PRO A 112 0.80 6.29 14.62
N VAL A 113 1.70 6.84 13.82
CA VAL A 113 2.85 7.63 14.25
C VAL A 113 2.87 8.94 13.46
N GLU A 114 3.53 9.96 14.03
CA GLU A 114 3.69 11.24 13.36
C GLU A 114 4.54 11.09 12.10
N VAL A 115 4.00 11.55 10.98
CA VAL A 115 4.63 11.55 9.66
C VAL A 115 4.24 12.84 8.93
N PRO A 116 5.06 13.32 7.99
CA PRO A 116 4.67 14.45 7.15
C PRO A 116 3.36 14.17 6.42
N ASP A 117 2.41 15.11 6.46
CA ASP A 117 1.08 14.96 5.86
C ASP A 117 1.15 14.60 4.36
N GLU A 118 2.07 15.23 3.64
CA GLU A 118 2.29 14.99 2.21
C GLU A 118 2.81 13.57 1.90
N ALA A 119 3.45 12.91 2.88
CA ALA A 119 4.01 11.58 2.70
C ALA A 119 2.97 10.47 2.94
N PHE A 120 1.91 10.75 3.72
CA PHE A 120 0.88 9.77 4.04
C PHE A 120 -0.38 10.00 3.20
N MET A 121 -0.62 9.09 2.27
CA MET A 121 -1.63 9.24 1.24
C MET A 121 -2.61 8.07 1.23
N ALA A 122 -3.83 8.33 0.77
CA ALA A 122 -4.88 7.34 0.55
C ALA A 122 -5.46 7.46 -0.87
N ALA A 123 -5.89 6.32 -1.42
CA ALA A 123 -6.57 6.21 -2.70
C ALA A 123 -7.89 5.44 -2.54
N GLU A 124 -8.92 5.93 -3.21
CA GLU A 124 -10.20 5.25 -3.41
C GLU A 124 -10.06 4.28 -4.60
N LEU A 125 -10.31 2.98 -4.39
CA LEU A 125 -10.33 1.98 -5.47
C LEU A 125 -11.74 1.89 -6.11
N ILE A 126 -12.75 2.17 -5.30
CA ILE A 126 -14.15 2.38 -5.68
C ILE A 126 -14.49 3.83 -5.40
N SER A 127 -15.17 4.50 -6.33
CA SER A 127 -15.58 5.90 -6.19
C SER A 127 -16.34 6.13 -4.88
N ASP A 128 -15.97 7.22 -4.18
CA ASP A 128 -16.56 7.64 -2.89
C ASP A 128 -16.43 6.65 -1.73
N SER A 129 -15.56 5.65 -1.84
CA SER A 129 -15.40 4.62 -0.81
C SER A 129 -14.84 5.14 0.51
N LEU A 130 -14.14 6.28 0.51
CA LEU A 130 -13.58 6.90 1.71
C LEU A 130 -14.45 8.05 2.25
N SER A 131 -15.57 8.39 1.59
CA SER A 131 -16.43 9.53 1.96
C SER A 131 -16.94 9.52 3.42
N LYS A 132 -17.07 8.33 4.02
CA LYS A 132 -17.51 8.13 5.43
C LYS A 132 -16.46 7.39 6.28
N VAL A 133 -15.21 7.34 5.80
CA VAL A 133 -14.11 6.65 6.48
C VAL A 133 -13.19 7.68 7.10
N SER A 134 -12.93 7.55 8.39
CA SER A 134 -11.94 8.34 9.13
C SER A 134 -11.35 7.48 10.25
N GLY A 135 -10.24 7.93 10.84
CA GLY A 135 -9.62 7.23 11.97
C GLY A 135 -8.13 7.02 11.82
N VAL A 136 -7.57 6.13 12.63
CA VAL A 136 -6.14 5.81 12.65
C VAL A 136 -5.93 4.45 11.99
N VAL A 137 -4.93 4.38 11.11
CA VAL A 137 -4.49 3.12 10.52
C VAL A 137 -3.80 2.27 11.58
N GLU A 138 -4.23 1.02 11.70
CA GLU A 138 -3.57 0.00 12.50
C GLU A 138 -2.79 -0.94 11.57
N PHE A 139 -1.46 -0.84 11.61
CA PHE A 139 -0.58 -1.78 10.91
C PHE A 139 -0.53 -3.13 11.64
N PRO A 140 -0.37 -4.25 10.90
CA PRO A 140 -0.16 -5.56 11.50
C PRO A 140 1.15 -5.58 12.30
N LYS A 141 1.23 -6.42 13.33
CA LYS A 141 2.36 -6.48 14.26
C LYS A 141 3.69 -6.69 13.53
N GLU A 142 3.67 -7.48 12.46
CA GLU A 142 4.82 -7.79 11.61
C GLU A 142 5.48 -6.56 11.00
N TYR A 143 4.70 -5.50 10.75
CA TYR A 143 5.21 -4.22 10.24
C TYR A 143 6.14 -3.56 11.26
N TYR A 144 5.79 -3.61 12.54
CA TYR A 144 6.60 -3.04 13.63
C TYR A 144 7.83 -3.92 13.93
N ASP A 145 7.71 -5.25 13.85
CA ASP A 145 8.82 -6.19 14.11
C ASP A 145 9.97 -6.11 13.08
N ALA A 146 9.73 -5.43 11.96
CA ALA A 146 10.69 -5.22 10.88
C ALA A 146 11.26 -3.79 10.81
N MET A 147 10.74 -2.86 11.62
CA MET A 147 11.32 -1.52 11.83
C MET A 147 12.50 -1.58 12.79
#